data_AF-A0A1B6LMI8-F1
#
_entry.id   AF-A0A1B6LMI8-F1
#
_cell.length_a   1.000
_cell.length_b   1.000
_cell.length_c   1.000
_cell.angle_alpha   90.00
_cell.angle_beta   90.00
_cell.angle_gamma   90.00
#
_symmetry.space_group_name_H-M   'P 1'
#
loop_
_entity.id
_entity.type
_entity.pdbx_description
1 polymer ?
#
loop_
_entity_poly.entity_id
_entity_poly.type
_entity_poly.pdbx_seq_one_letter_code
_entity_poly.pdbx_strand_id
1 'polypeptide(L)'
;ESVSFAKVKLTNKTNGNGQIMLNSLHKYEPRVHIVRVGTDQRRVLTYPFPETQFIAVTAYQNEEVTSLKIKYNPFAKAFLDAKERPDSNLYSRDYLPPQQ
;
A
#
# COMPACT_ATOMS: atom_id res chain seq x y z
N GLU A 1 13.76 -16.86 12.23
CA GLU A 1 12.47 -16.50 11.57
C GLU A 1 12.38 -14.99 11.41
N SER A 2 11.60 -14.49 10.47
CA SER A 2 11.38 -13.05 10.28
C SER A 2 10.22 -12.54 11.13
N VAL A 3 10.32 -11.29 11.61
CA VAL A 3 9.22 -10.60 12.28
C VAL A 3 8.36 -9.90 11.22
N SER A 4 7.06 -10.16 11.21
CA SER A 4 6.12 -9.61 10.21
C SER A 4 4.98 -8.82 10.85
N PHE A 5 4.67 -7.67 10.26
CA PHE A 5 3.58 -6.77 10.68
C PHE A 5 2.37 -6.81 9.73
N ALA A 6 2.18 -7.90 8.98
CA ALA A 6 1.15 -8.03 7.94
C ALA A 6 -0.31 -7.83 8.41
N LYS A 7 -0.56 -7.88 9.73
CA LYS A 7 -1.89 -7.68 10.32
C LYS A 7 -2.18 -6.23 10.75
N VAL A 8 -1.18 -5.35 10.71
CA VAL A 8 -1.37 -3.92 11.04
C VAL A 8 -2.30 -3.28 10.00
N LYS A 9 -3.25 -2.48 10.48
CA LYS A 9 -4.22 -1.77 9.64
C LYS A 9 -4.05 -0.26 9.84
N LEU A 10 -4.11 0.46 8.73
CA LEU A 10 -4.11 1.92 8.69
C LEU A 10 -5.55 2.42 8.54
N THR A 11 -5.88 3.53 9.19
CA THR A 11 -7.22 4.13 9.16
C THR A 11 -7.10 5.66 9.09
N ASN A 12 -8.12 6.31 8.55
CA ASN A 12 -8.28 7.78 8.60
C ASN A 12 -9.28 8.22 9.68
N LYS A 13 -9.72 7.29 10.54
CA LYS A 13 -10.66 7.56 11.63
C LYS A 13 -9.99 7.35 12.98
N THR A 14 -10.38 8.13 13.97
CA THR A 14 -9.99 7.94 15.37
C THR A 14 -10.91 6.92 16.03
N ASN A 15 -10.76 5.65 15.65
CA ASN A 15 -11.47 4.53 16.25
C ASN A 15 -10.47 3.67 17.05
N GLY A 16 -10.70 3.52 18.37
CA GLY A 16 -9.77 2.86 19.32
C GLY A 16 -9.55 1.35 19.13
N ASN A 17 -9.73 0.82 17.92
CA ASN A 17 -9.75 -0.61 17.62
C ASN A 17 -8.36 -1.18 17.30
N GLY A 18 -7.29 -0.62 17.86
CA GLY A 18 -5.90 -1.05 17.58
C GLY A 18 -5.42 -0.78 16.14
N GLN A 19 -6.12 0.08 15.40
CA GLN A 19 -5.71 0.57 14.08
C GLN A 19 -4.82 1.80 14.23
N ILE A 20 -3.87 1.98 13.31
CA ILE A 20 -3.01 3.17 13.31
C ILE A 20 -3.70 4.26 12.50
N MET A 21 -4.08 5.35 13.18
CA MET A 21 -4.67 6.51 12.52
C MET A 21 -3.60 7.33 11.82
N LEU A 22 -3.83 7.61 10.54
CA LEU A 22 -3.02 8.51 9.71
C LEU A 22 -3.91 9.57 9.08
N ASN A 23 -3.37 10.78 8.96
CA ASN A 23 -3.98 11.82 8.16
C ASN A 23 -3.69 11.56 6.69
N SER A 24 -4.74 11.61 5.86
CA SER A 24 -4.57 11.50 4.41
C SER A 24 -3.68 12.65 3.88
N LEU A 25 -3.00 12.39 2.76
CA LEU A 25 -2.10 13.32 2.07
C LEU A 25 -0.86 13.76 2.88
N HIS A 26 -0.52 13.03 3.95
CA HIS A 26 0.70 13.26 4.71
C HIS A 26 1.72 12.15 4.46
N LYS A 27 3.00 12.53 4.47
CA LYS A 27 4.14 11.61 4.36
C LYS A 27 4.47 11.03 5.74
N TYR A 28 4.67 9.72 5.78
CA TYR A 28 5.00 8.96 6.98
C TYR A 28 6.25 8.11 6.77
N GLU A 29 6.98 7.88 7.87
CA GLU A 29 8.11 6.96 7.94
C GLU A 29 7.82 5.90 9.01
N PRO A 30 7.72 4.60 8.63
CA PRO A 30 7.65 3.51 9.59
C PRO A 30 8.90 3.44 10.48
N ARG A 31 8.67 3.20 11.77
CA ARG A 31 9.73 3.01 12.78
C ARG A 31 9.42 1.76 13.60
N VAL A 32 10.43 0.94 13.85
CA VAL A 32 10.32 -0.24 14.72
C VAL A 32 11.01 0.05 16.05
N HIS A 33 10.31 -0.22 17.14
CA HIS A 33 10.83 -0.05 18.49
C HIS A 33 11.03 -1.42 19.14
N ILE A 34 12.23 -1.65 19.69
CA ILE A 34 12.55 -2.84 20.48
C ILE A 34 12.67 -2.42 21.93
N VAL A 35 11.82 -2.97 22.79
CA VAL A 35 11.77 -2.66 24.22
C VAL A 35 12.18 -3.90 25.01
N ARG A 36 13.21 -3.78 25.84
CA ARG A 36 13.55 -4.84 26.79
C ARG A 36 12.58 -4.82 27.96
N VAL A 37 11.98 -5.97 28.27
CA VAL A 37 11.06 -6.16 29.40
C VAL A 37 11.78 -6.89 30.54
N GLY A 38 11.44 -6.59 31.80
CA GLY A 38 11.92 -7.33 32.97
C GLY A 38 13.24 -6.86 33.59
N THR A 39 13.68 -5.63 33.30
CA THR A 39 14.82 -4.97 33.96
C THR A 39 14.41 -3.60 34.50
N ASP A 40 14.98 -3.17 35.63
CA ASP A 40 14.67 -1.87 36.24
C ASP A 40 14.98 -0.68 35.33
N GLN A 41 15.89 -0.85 34.36
CA GLN A 41 16.18 0.15 33.34
C GLN A 41 15.38 -0.12 32.06
N ARG A 42 14.47 0.79 31.74
CA ARG A 42 13.72 0.77 30.47
C ARG A 42 14.64 1.19 29.33
N ARG A 43 15.09 0.22 28.53
CA ARG A 43 15.84 0.48 27.30
C ARG A 43 14.94 0.33 26.08
N VAL A 44 14.87 1.38 25.26
CA VAL A 44 14.13 1.41 23.99
C VAL A 44 15.12 1.68 22.87
N LEU A 45 15.21 0.76 21.91
CA LEU A 45 15.95 0.95 20.66
C LEU A 45 14.95 1.28 19.56
N THR A 46 15.29 2.24 18.69
CA THR A 46 14.40 2.70 17.62
C THR A 46 15.11 2.64 16.28
N TYR A 47 14.46 2.02 15.30
CA TYR A 47 15.00 1.82 13.95
C TYR A 47 14.06 2.44 12.92
N PRO A 48 14.44 3.55 12.27
CA PRO A 48 13.73 4.08 11.10
C PRO A 48 14.08 3.28 9.83
N PHE A 49 13.16 3.25 8.88
CA PHE A 49 13.36 2.63 7.56
C PHE A 49 12.99 3.63 6.45
N PRO A 50 13.90 4.53 6.06
CA PRO A 50 13.61 5.61 5.10
C PRO A 50 13.07 5.12 3.75
N GLU A 51 13.51 3.94 3.30
CA GLU A 51 13.06 3.27 2.08
C GLU A 51 11.59 2.82 2.13
N THR A 52 11.00 2.79 3.32
CA THR A 52 9.58 2.43 3.54
C THR A 52 8.66 3.63 3.73
N GLN A 53 9.17 4.86 3.50
CA GLN A 53 8.34 6.06 3.53
C GLN A 53 7.20 6.00 2.51
N PHE A 54 6.04 6.53 2.88
CA PHE A 54 4.87 6.58 2.00
C PHE A 54 3.99 7.79 2.30
N ILE A 55 3.08 8.10 1.38
CA ILE A 55 2.02 9.10 1.58
C ILE A 55 0.71 8.34 1.81
N ALA A 56 0.02 8.63 2.91
CA ALA A 56 -1.28 8.04 3.17
C ALA A 56 -2.32 8.61 2.21
N VAL A 57 -3.12 7.76 1.56
CA VAL A 57 -4.16 8.17 0.61
C VAL A 57 -5.42 7.33 0.78
N THR A 58 -6.57 7.90 0.46
CA THR A 58 -7.85 7.17 0.38
C THR A 58 -8.07 6.48 -0.96
N ALA A 59 -7.38 6.95 -2.01
CA ALA A 59 -7.34 6.35 -3.34
C ALA A 59 -5.97 6.61 -3.99
N TYR A 60 -5.45 5.64 -4.74
CA TYR A 60 -4.20 5.81 -5.45
C TYR A 60 -4.30 6.95 -6.48
N GLN A 61 -3.25 7.77 -6.55
CA GLN A 61 -3.14 8.88 -7.50
C GLN A 61 -2.16 8.56 -8.64
N ASN A 62 -1.09 7.81 -8.35
CA ASN A 62 -0.09 7.42 -9.33
C ASN A 62 -0.40 6.01 -9.88
N GLU A 63 -0.64 5.92 -11.18
CA GLU A 63 -0.96 4.67 -11.88
C GLU A 63 0.18 3.64 -11.88
N GLU A 64 1.44 4.08 -11.84
CA GLU A 64 2.59 3.19 -11.71
C GLU A 64 2.57 2.48 -10.35
N VAL A 65 2.25 3.20 -9.29
CA VAL A 65 2.08 2.62 -7.94
C VAL A 65 0.92 1.63 -7.94
N THR A 66 -0.21 1.98 -8.54
CA THR A 66 -1.36 1.08 -8.68
C THR A 66 -0.96 -0.20 -9.43
N SER A 67 -0.23 -0.06 -10.54
CA SER A 67 0.23 -1.19 -11.36
C SER A 67 1.21 -2.09 -10.60
N LEU A 68 2.15 -1.51 -9.84
CA LEU A 68 3.04 -2.26 -8.95
C LEU A 68 2.26 -3.01 -7.87
N LYS A 69 1.25 -2.37 -7.26
CA LYS A 69 0.40 -3.00 -6.24
C LYS A 69 -0.41 -4.16 -6.81
N ILE A 70 -0.98 -4.01 -8.01
CA ILE A 70 -1.69 -5.11 -8.70
C ILE A 70 -0.75 -6.27 -8.98
N LYS A 71 0.46 -5.99 -9.49
CA LYS A 71 1.45 -7.01 -9.86
C LYS A 71 1.95 -7.83 -8.66
N TYR A 72 2.23 -7.18 -7.53
CA TYR A 72 2.93 -7.82 -6.41
C TYR A 72 2.05 -8.21 -5.21
N ASN A 73 0.79 -7.75 -5.15
CA ASN A 73 -0.13 -8.14 -4.08
C ASN A 73 -1.00 -9.33 -4.51
N PRO A 74 -0.89 -10.52 -3.90
CA PRO A 74 -1.69 -11.69 -4.25
C PRO A 74 -3.21 -11.45 -4.19
N PHE A 75 -3.67 -10.56 -3.31
CA PHE A 75 -5.09 -10.22 -3.18
C PHE A 75 -5.63 -9.33 -4.31
N ALA A 76 -4.76 -8.81 -5.18
CA ALA A 76 -5.12 -7.98 -6.33
C ALA A 76 -5.03 -8.74 -7.67
N LYS A 77 -4.77 -10.05 -7.66
CA LYS A 77 -4.51 -10.86 -8.86
C LYS A 77 -5.63 -10.78 -9.91
N ALA A 78 -6.89 -10.67 -9.49
CA ALA A 78 -8.03 -10.56 -10.42
C ALA A 78 -7.93 -9.37 -11.40
N PHE A 79 -7.25 -8.29 -11.01
CA PHE A 79 -7.02 -7.13 -11.88
C PHE A 79 -5.88 -7.36 -12.89
N LEU A 80 -4.95 -8.27 -12.59
CA LEU A 80 -3.90 -8.70 -13.51
C LEU A 80 -4.52 -9.55 -14.63
N ASP A 81 -5.29 -10.58 -14.26
CA ASP A 81 -5.95 -11.50 -15.19
C ASP A 81 -6.93 -10.77 -16.14
N ALA A 82 -7.47 -9.62 -15.71
CA ALA A 82 -8.31 -8.76 -16.56
C ALA A 82 -7.53 -8.02 -17.65
N LYS A 83 -6.28 -7.60 -17.38
CA LYS A 83 -5.43 -6.91 -18.36
C LYS A 83 -4.83 -7.86 -19.40
N GLU A 84 -4.68 -9.14 -19.04
CA GLU A 84 -4.12 -10.17 -19.94
C GLU A 84 -5.18 -10.78 -20.89
N ARG A 85 -6.47 -10.41 -20.74
CA ARG A 85 -7.52 -10.88 -21.65
C ARG A 85 -7.38 -10.23 -23.03
N PRO A 86 -7.29 -11.01 -24.12
CA PRO A 86 -7.05 -10.49 -25.48
C PRO A 86 -8.17 -9.63 -26.06
N ASP A 87 -9.38 -9.66 -25.49
CA ASP A 87 -10.56 -8.97 -26.04
C ASP A 87 -10.58 -7.45 -25.81
N SER A 88 -9.73 -6.88 -24.94
CA SER A 88 -9.75 -5.43 -24.69
C SER A 88 -9.08 -4.59 -25.79
N ASN A 89 -8.21 -5.21 -26.62
CA ASN A 89 -7.48 -4.51 -27.68
C ASN A 89 -8.09 -4.67 -29.08
N LEU A 90 -9.04 -5.58 -29.27
CA LEU A 90 -9.64 -5.83 -30.59
C LEU A 90 -10.63 -4.73 -31.01
N TYR A 91 -11.29 -4.07 -30.05
CA TYR A 91 -12.29 -3.04 -30.36
C TYR A 91 -11.73 -1.62 -30.53
N SER A 92 -10.47 -1.35 -30.17
CA SER A 92 -9.87 -0.02 -30.32
C SER A 92 -9.17 0.20 -31.66
N ARG A 93 -8.88 -0.84 -32.44
CA ARG A 93 -8.09 -0.70 -33.68
C ARG A 93 -8.92 -0.43 -34.94
N ASP A 94 -10.21 -0.75 -34.95
CA ASP A 94 -11.03 -0.73 -36.18
C ASP A 94 -12.06 0.40 -36.26
N TYR A 95 -12.13 1.30 -35.26
CA TYR A 95 -13.02 2.47 -35.33
C TYR A 95 -12.33 3.68 -35.97
N LEU A 96 -12.41 3.76 -37.30
CA LEU A 96 -12.29 5.01 -38.03
C LEU A 96 -13.69 5.64 -38.13
N PRO A 97 -13.97 6.79 -37.51
CA PRO A 97 -15.25 7.47 -37.73
C PRO A 97 -15.35 7.92 -39.21
N PRO A 98 -16.54 7.84 -39.83
CA PRO A 98 -16.74 8.34 -41.19
C PRO A 98 -16.44 9.84 -41.21
N GLN A 99 -15.63 10.29 -42.18
CA GLN A 99 -15.43 11.72 -42.42
C GLN A 99 -16.73 12.31 -42.95
N GLN A 100 -17.15 13.41 -42.33
CA GLN A 100 -18.23 14.27 -42.78
C GLN A 100 -17.69 15.68 -42.98
#